data_AF-A0A2K3UY40-F1
#
_entry.id   AF-A0A2K3UY40-F1
#
_cell.length_a   1.000
_cell.length_b   1.000
_cell.length_c   1.000
_cell.angle_alpha   90.00
_cell.angle_beta   90.00
_cell.angle_gamma   90.00
#
_symmetry.space_group_name_H-M   'P 1'
#
loop_
_entity.id
_entity.type
_entity.pdbx_description
1 polymer ?
#
loop_
_entity_poly.entity_id
_entity_poly.type
_entity_poly.pdbx_seq_one_letter_code
_entity_poly.pdbx_strand_id
1 'polypeptide(L)'
;MRTPALLFLTLLCSGPALAWVPSLEETTARNVIDGAYGRRDPLPTFQTIDLSVRGGAFVAGKDAVRAFDGGERCVADWLAAPQDFSRGSRPVAVTVSGQADQLYFQAQEARDTFRSLSVTDALGADLKGKRLADGELRVDVAVRGLPSEKARGAYLVRMKGADGKLIAPVRSSYVNDWKPVALPTAAQGGASAPASTASTAAPASPPPVTPAATGTATTTPASPPSASTASGTAAPAQGPLEGTLVYYFEPLKAGIGASDKPELLLRTEAETPCAYSVPLDLSSFQ
;
A
#
# COMPACT_ATOMS: atom_id res chain seq x y z
N MET A 1 11.44 50.45 -39.38
CA MET A 1 10.59 49.25 -39.35
C MET A 1 10.99 48.44 -38.11
N ARG A 2 10.13 48.39 -37.09
CA ARG A 2 10.38 47.80 -35.77
C ARG A 2 9.28 46.79 -35.49
N THR A 3 9.64 45.56 -35.10
CA THR A 3 8.69 44.55 -34.63
C THR A 3 9.20 43.92 -33.33
N PRO A 4 8.77 44.42 -32.16
CA PRO A 4 9.00 43.75 -30.88
C PRO A 4 7.63 43.37 -30.27
N ALA A 5 7.12 42.18 -30.56
CA ALA A 5 5.88 41.69 -29.95
C ALA A 5 5.78 40.15 -30.03
N LEU A 6 6.66 39.41 -29.34
CA LEU A 6 6.55 37.94 -29.28
C LEU A 6 7.26 37.32 -28.05
N LEU A 7 7.26 38.00 -26.89
CA LEU A 7 7.97 37.54 -25.68
C LEU A 7 7.14 37.51 -24.38
N PHE A 8 5.80 37.63 -24.44
CA PHE A 8 4.96 37.73 -23.22
C PHE A 8 3.97 36.57 -22.97
N LEU A 9 4.00 35.48 -23.75
CA LEU A 9 2.97 34.42 -23.67
C LEU A 9 3.39 33.11 -22.97
N THR A 10 4.47 33.10 -22.18
CA THR A 10 4.92 31.90 -21.43
C THR A 10 4.70 31.95 -19.91
N LEU A 11 4.11 33.03 -19.38
CA LEU A 11 3.94 33.25 -17.92
C LEU A 11 2.60 32.78 -17.32
N LEU A 12 1.70 32.16 -18.11
CA LEU A 12 0.34 31.80 -17.65
C LEU A 12 0.07 30.29 -17.53
N CYS A 13 1.07 29.44 -17.73
CA CYS A 13 0.93 27.98 -17.60
C CYS A 13 1.71 27.37 -16.43
N SER A 14 2.20 28.16 -15.49
CA SER A 14 2.71 27.67 -14.20
C SER A 14 1.52 27.46 -13.24
N GLY A 15 0.69 26.46 -13.53
CA GLY A 15 -0.23 25.94 -12.53
C GLY A 15 0.57 25.48 -11.29
N PRO A 16 -0.02 25.50 -10.08
CA PRO A 16 0.65 24.99 -8.89
C PRO A 16 1.05 23.55 -9.16
N ALA A 17 2.36 23.30 -9.26
CA ALA A 17 2.87 21.95 -9.44
C ALA A 17 2.37 21.10 -8.27
N LEU A 18 1.75 19.97 -8.57
CA LEU A 18 1.26 18.99 -7.60
C LEU A 18 2.46 18.23 -7.00
N ALA A 19 3.40 18.96 -6.43
CA ALA A 19 4.62 18.41 -5.88
C ALA A 19 4.43 18.08 -4.41
N TRP A 20 4.93 16.93 -4.01
CA TRP A 20 4.89 16.44 -2.63
C TRP A 20 5.39 17.55 -1.72
N VAL A 21 4.57 17.96 -0.75
CA VAL A 21 4.93 19.07 0.13
C VAL A 21 5.58 18.51 1.39
N PRO A 22 6.90 18.76 1.61
CA PRO A 22 7.58 18.20 2.78
C PRO A 22 7.03 18.72 4.11
N SER A 23 6.53 19.95 4.12
CA SER A 23 5.90 20.59 5.27
C SER A 23 4.62 21.28 4.84
N LEU A 24 3.48 20.96 5.46
CA LEU A 24 2.22 21.59 5.12
C LEU A 24 2.23 23.10 5.38
N GLU A 25 2.11 23.88 4.31
CA GLU A 25 1.94 25.32 4.35
C GLU A 25 0.46 25.71 4.39
N GLU A 26 0.16 26.94 4.79
CA GLU A 26 -1.20 27.45 4.92
C GLU A 26 -2.03 27.27 3.63
N THR A 27 -1.44 27.60 2.48
CA THR A 27 -2.11 27.49 1.18
C THR A 27 -2.43 26.03 0.84
N THR A 28 -1.46 25.12 0.97
CA THR A 28 -1.67 23.69 0.73
C THR A 28 -2.72 23.11 1.68
N ALA A 29 -2.61 23.40 2.97
CA ALA A 29 -3.54 22.92 3.97
C ALA A 29 -4.97 23.41 3.70
N ARG A 30 -5.14 24.69 3.34
CA ARG A 30 -6.41 25.25 2.92
C ARG A 30 -6.99 24.53 1.72
N ASN A 31 -6.17 24.29 0.68
CA ASN A 31 -6.63 23.61 -0.52
C ASN A 31 -7.06 22.17 -0.25
N VAL A 32 -6.31 21.43 0.58
CA VAL A 32 -6.65 20.06 0.98
C VAL A 32 -7.96 20.02 1.76
N ILE A 33 -8.11 20.91 2.75
CA ILE A 33 -9.33 21.03 3.55
C ILE A 33 -10.51 21.38 2.65
N ASP A 34 -10.42 22.43 1.83
CA ASP A 34 -11.51 22.85 0.95
C ASP A 34 -11.89 21.74 -0.03
N GLY A 35 -10.93 20.95 -0.52
CA GLY A 35 -11.18 19.77 -1.35
C GLY A 35 -11.96 18.68 -0.60
N ALA A 36 -11.58 18.37 0.65
CA ALA A 36 -12.31 17.43 1.49
C ALA A 36 -13.74 17.90 1.81
N TYR A 37 -13.96 19.20 1.99
CA TYR A 37 -15.29 19.79 2.22
C TYR A 37 -16.12 19.99 0.94
N GLY A 38 -15.60 19.64 -0.24
CA GLY A 38 -16.29 19.81 -1.53
C GLY A 38 -16.45 21.27 -1.96
N ARG A 39 -15.66 22.19 -1.40
CA ARG A 39 -15.63 23.61 -1.78
C ARG A 39 -14.80 23.86 -3.04
N ARG A 40 -14.02 22.85 -3.46
CA ARG A 40 -13.22 22.79 -4.68
C ARG A 40 -12.98 21.34 -5.09
N ASP A 41 -12.37 21.15 -6.26
CA ASP A 41 -11.96 19.82 -6.72
C ASP A 41 -10.95 19.18 -5.75
N PRO A 42 -11.10 17.88 -5.43
CA PRO A 42 -10.14 17.16 -4.61
C PRO A 42 -8.73 17.20 -5.20
N LEU A 43 -7.75 17.44 -4.33
CA LEU A 43 -6.34 17.36 -4.71
C LEU A 43 -5.83 15.93 -4.57
N PRO A 44 -4.95 15.45 -5.48
CA PRO A 44 -4.24 14.21 -5.26
C PRO A 44 -3.25 14.39 -4.11
N THR A 45 -3.41 13.63 -3.04
CA THR A 45 -2.54 13.63 -1.85
C THR A 45 -1.65 12.38 -1.76
N PHE A 46 -1.80 11.47 -2.72
CA PHE A 46 -1.02 10.25 -2.83
C PHE A 46 -0.87 9.83 -4.30
N GLN A 47 0.11 8.99 -4.57
CA GLN A 47 0.29 8.28 -5.84
C GLN A 47 0.13 6.78 -5.58
N THR A 48 -0.65 6.09 -6.39
CA THR A 48 -0.71 4.61 -6.39
C THR A 48 -0.30 4.07 -7.75
N ILE A 49 0.61 3.11 -7.74
CA ILE A 49 1.10 2.39 -8.92
C ILE A 49 0.60 0.96 -8.83
N ASP A 50 -0.33 0.58 -9.72
CA ASP A 50 -0.87 -0.79 -9.81
C ASP A 50 0.12 -1.70 -10.56
N LEU A 51 0.76 -2.59 -9.81
CA LEU A 51 1.75 -3.56 -10.30
C LEU A 51 1.11 -4.92 -10.61
N SER A 52 -0.21 -5.02 -10.61
CA SER A 52 -0.90 -6.21 -11.08
C SER A 52 -0.66 -6.42 -12.58
N VAL A 53 -0.65 -7.68 -13.00
CA VAL A 53 -0.44 -8.07 -14.39
C VAL A 53 -1.77 -8.44 -15.01
N ARG A 54 -2.12 -7.83 -16.15
CA ARG A 54 -3.30 -8.15 -16.96
C ARG A 54 -2.91 -8.17 -18.43
N GLY A 55 -3.33 -9.20 -19.15
CA GLY A 55 -2.99 -9.34 -20.58
C GLY A 55 -1.48 -9.44 -20.85
N GLY A 56 -0.70 -9.99 -19.91
CA GLY A 56 0.75 -10.13 -20.04
C GLY A 56 1.57 -8.84 -19.82
N ALA A 57 0.95 -7.77 -19.32
CA ALA A 57 1.62 -6.51 -19.00
C ALA A 57 1.19 -6.00 -17.62
N PHE A 58 2.03 -5.17 -16.99
CA PHE A 58 1.64 -4.45 -15.77
C PHE A 58 0.54 -3.41 -16.08
N VAL A 59 -0.43 -3.28 -15.18
CA VAL A 59 -1.53 -2.31 -15.32
C VAL A 59 -1.03 -0.87 -15.35
N ALA A 60 -0.03 -0.52 -14.54
CA ALA A 60 0.61 0.79 -14.56
C ALA A 60 1.51 1.04 -15.79
N GLY A 61 1.64 0.08 -16.71
CA GLY A 61 2.40 0.21 -17.95
C GLY A 61 3.71 -0.57 -17.97
N LYS A 62 4.32 -0.69 -19.16
CA LYS A 62 5.50 -1.54 -19.41
C LYS A 62 6.72 -1.20 -18.55
N ASP A 63 6.86 0.06 -18.13
CA ASP A 63 8.00 0.56 -17.36
C ASP A 63 7.69 0.67 -15.85
N ALA A 64 6.53 0.17 -15.41
CA ALA A 64 6.11 0.22 -14.00
C ALA A 64 7.02 -0.60 -13.08
N VAL A 65 7.60 -1.69 -13.59
CA VAL A 65 8.58 -2.51 -12.86
C VAL A 65 9.75 -2.78 -13.79
N ARG A 66 10.97 -2.51 -13.33
CA ARG A 66 12.21 -2.86 -14.02
C ARG A 66 13.07 -3.75 -13.13
N ALA A 67 13.89 -4.60 -13.73
CA ALA A 67 14.89 -5.35 -12.99
C ALA A 67 16.00 -4.39 -12.52
N PHE A 68 16.19 -4.27 -11.21
CA PHE A 68 17.33 -3.58 -10.63
C PHE A 68 18.55 -4.51 -10.51
N ASP A 69 18.29 -5.77 -10.15
CA ASP A 69 19.30 -6.84 -10.04
C ASP A 69 18.69 -8.18 -10.47
N GLY A 70 19.52 -9.15 -10.86
CA GLY A 70 19.10 -10.46 -11.38
C GLY A 70 18.68 -10.49 -12.87
N GLY A 71 18.64 -9.33 -13.53
CA GLY A 71 18.38 -9.18 -14.97
C GLY A 71 16.91 -9.28 -15.38
N GLU A 72 16.65 -9.03 -16.68
CA GLU A 72 15.28 -8.93 -17.26
C GLU A 72 14.41 -10.17 -17.03
N ARG A 73 15.04 -11.34 -16.86
CA ARG A 73 14.33 -12.60 -16.56
C ARG A 73 13.48 -12.49 -15.28
N CYS A 74 13.91 -11.71 -14.30
CA CYS A 74 13.14 -11.49 -13.07
C CYS A 74 11.77 -10.85 -13.32
N VAL A 75 11.67 -9.95 -14.31
CA VAL A 75 10.42 -9.30 -14.71
C VAL A 75 9.64 -10.18 -15.67
N ALA A 76 10.32 -10.84 -16.63
CA ALA A 76 9.69 -11.75 -17.58
C ALA A 76 8.99 -12.93 -16.86
N ASP A 77 9.64 -13.54 -15.87
CA ASP A 77 9.08 -14.64 -15.08
C ASP A 77 7.85 -14.17 -14.29
N TRP A 78 7.86 -12.93 -13.78
CA TRP A 78 6.71 -12.33 -13.10
C TRP A 78 5.55 -12.13 -14.08
N LEU A 79 5.79 -11.50 -15.24
CA LEU A 79 4.76 -11.27 -16.25
C LEU A 79 4.14 -12.56 -16.79
N ALA A 80 4.95 -13.62 -16.96
CA ALA A 80 4.51 -14.92 -17.44
C ALA A 80 3.64 -15.67 -16.42
N ALA A 81 3.95 -15.56 -15.13
CA ALA A 81 3.28 -16.29 -14.06
C ALA A 81 2.99 -15.39 -12.84
N PRO A 82 2.08 -14.41 -12.96
CA PRO A 82 1.87 -13.39 -11.91
C PRO A 82 1.22 -13.89 -10.62
N GLN A 83 0.67 -15.11 -10.63
CA GLN A 83 0.13 -15.78 -9.44
C GLN A 83 0.99 -16.98 -9.00
N ASP A 84 2.18 -17.17 -9.60
CA ASP A 84 3.14 -18.17 -9.14
C ASP A 84 4.04 -17.56 -8.07
N PHE A 85 3.79 -17.98 -6.82
CA PHE A 85 4.52 -17.56 -5.63
C PHE A 85 5.58 -18.59 -5.20
N SER A 86 5.87 -19.60 -6.02
CA SER A 86 6.91 -20.60 -5.71
C SER A 86 8.31 -19.99 -5.58
N ARG A 87 8.52 -18.80 -6.17
CA ARG A 87 9.77 -18.03 -6.11
C ARG A 87 9.69 -16.80 -5.21
N GLY A 88 8.73 -16.78 -4.30
CA GLY A 88 8.47 -15.66 -3.40
C GLY A 88 7.26 -14.84 -3.77
N SER A 89 6.88 -13.98 -2.84
CA SER A 89 5.79 -13.05 -2.97
C SER A 89 6.06 -11.95 -4.01
N ARG A 90 4.99 -11.27 -4.43
CA ARG A 90 4.99 -10.22 -5.44
C ARG A 90 4.37 -8.93 -4.87
N PRO A 91 5.03 -7.77 -5.03
CA PRO A 91 4.37 -6.48 -4.85
C PRO A 91 3.23 -6.33 -5.86
N VAL A 92 2.01 -6.03 -5.43
CA VAL A 92 0.85 -5.85 -6.33
C VAL A 92 0.46 -4.38 -6.49
N ALA A 93 0.82 -3.53 -5.52
CA ALA A 93 0.68 -2.10 -5.64
C ALA A 93 1.70 -1.38 -4.74
N VAL A 94 2.07 -0.18 -5.14
CA VAL A 94 2.87 0.75 -4.33
C VAL A 94 2.09 2.05 -4.20
N THR A 95 1.81 2.47 -2.97
CA THR A 95 1.18 3.76 -2.67
C THR A 95 2.17 4.63 -1.92
N VAL A 96 2.29 5.88 -2.35
CA VAL A 96 3.20 6.86 -1.77
C VAL A 96 2.39 8.08 -1.34
N SER A 97 2.57 8.53 -0.10
CA SER A 97 1.84 9.68 0.44
C SER A 97 2.67 10.52 1.41
N GLY A 98 2.26 11.77 1.59
CA GLY A 98 2.86 12.74 2.50
C GLY A 98 1.90 13.21 3.60
N GLN A 99 2.22 14.35 4.21
CA GLN A 99 1.39 14.93 5.26
C GLN A 99 -0.01 15.35 4.77
N ALA A 100 -0.13 15.78 3.50
CA ALA A 100 -1.40 16.24 2.93
C ALA A 100 -2.46 15.14 2.92
N ASP A 101 -2.06 13.88 2.75
CA ASP A 101 -2.97 12.74 2.77
C ASP A 101 -3.61 12.52 4.14
N GLN A 102 -2.81 12.63 5.20
CA GLN A 102 -3.33 12.55 6.56
C GLN A 102 -4.20 13.76 6.91
N LEU A 103 -3.85 14.95 6.44
CA LEU A 103 -4.72 16.12 6.58
C LEU A 103 -6.05 15.93 5.85
N TYR A 104 -6.04 15.32 4.66
CA TYR A 104 -7.25 15.02 3.92
C TYR A 104 -8.19 14.11 4.71
N PHE A 105 -7.67 13.02 5.31
CA PHE A 105 -8.47 12.16 6.18
C PHE A 105 -8.99 12.87 7.44
N GLN A 106 -8.17 13.71 8.08
CA GLN A 106 -8.60 14.53 9.22
C GLN A 106 -9.73 15.50 8.83
N ALA A 107 -9.65 16.11 7.65
CA ALA A 107 -10.67 17.01 7.13
C ALA A 107 -11.96 16.28 6.77
N GLN A 108 -11.86 15.07 6.18
CA GLN A 108 -13.02 14.21 5.92
C GLN A 108 -13.72 13.80 7.22
N GLU A 109 -12.96 13.33 8.22
CA GLU A 109 -13.51 12.95 9.53
C GLU A 109 -14.22 14.15 10.20
N ALA A 110 -13.61 15.34 10.16
CA ALA A 110 -14.23 16.55 10.69
C ALA A 110 -15.53 16.88 9.96
N ARG A 111 -15.55 16.82 8.62
CA ARG A 111 -16.75 17.03 7.80
C ARG A 111 -17.86 16.04 8.14
N ASP A 112 -17.52 14.75 8.21
CA ASP A 112 -18.48 13.67 8.44
C ASP A 112 -19.05 13.70 9.88
N THR A 113 -18.34 14.35 10.81
CA THR A 113 -18.80 14.64 12.18
C THR A 113 -19.40 16.04 12.34
N PHE A 114 -19.74 16.72 11.23
CA PHE A 114 -20.32 18.07 11.18
C PHE A 114 -19.48 19.15 11.90
N ARG A 115 -18.16 18.96 11.95
CA ARG A 115 -17.19 19.95 12.45
C ARG A 115 -16.58 20.71 11.28
N SER A 116 -16.12 21.95 11.53
CA SER A 116 -15.32 22.71 10.58
C SER A 116 -13.86 22.71 11.02
N LEU A 117 -13.00 22.02 10.27
CA LEU A 117 -11.56 22.08 10.48
C LEU A 117 -11.00 23.37 9.87
N SER A 118 -10.48 24.28 10.71
CA SER A 118 -9.80 25.48 10.20
C SER A 118 -8.35 25.18 9.83
N VAL A 119 -7.74 26.03 9.00
CA VAL A 119 -6.31 25.90 8.66
C VAL A 119 -5.42 26.06 9.90
N THR A 120 -5.78 26.98 10.79
CA THR A 120 -5.06 27.20 12.05
C THR A 120 -5.08 25.96 12.92
N ASP A 121 -6.24 25.31 13.07
CA ASP A 121 -6.35 24.07 13.86
C ASP A 121 -5.58 22.93 13.18
N ALA A 122 -5.72 22.81 11.86
CA ALA A 122 -5.03 21.82 11.06
C ALA A 122 -3.51 21.92 11.20
N LEU A 123 -2.94 23.12 11.21
CA LEU A 123 -1.50 23.34 11.36
C LEU A 123 -1.04 23.43 12.83
N GLY A 124 -1.97 23.43 13.77
CA GLY A 124 -1.71 23.46 15.20
C GLY A 124 -0.98 22.21 15.71
N ALA A 125 -0.30 22.35 16.85
CA ALA A 125 0.55 21.30 17.43
C ALA A 125 -0.19 19.97 17.66
N ASP A 126 -1.46 20.03 18.07
CA ASP A 126 -2.27 18.86 18.41
C ASP A 126 -2.52 17.93 17.20
N LEU A 127 -2.75 18.51 16.02
CA LEU A 127 -2.97 17.75 14.79
C LEU A 127 -1.67 17.49 14.05
N LYS A 128 -0.70 18.42 14.10
CA LYS A 128 0.63 18.22 13.51
C LYS A 128 1.35 17.03 14.14
N GLY A 129 1.30 16.88 15.47
CA GLY A 129 1.96 15.77 16.18
C GLY A 129 1.37 14.38 15.89
N LYS A 130 0.17 14.32 15.30
CA LYS A 130 -0.49 13.06 14.89
C LYS A 130 -0.19 12.67 13.44
N ARG A 131 0.48 13.55 12.69
CA ARG A 131 0.83 13.34 11.30
C ARG A 131 2.25 12.78 11.14
N LEU A 132 2.63 12.47 9.90
CA LEU A 132 4.01 12.24 9.49
C LEU A 132 4.86 13.45 9.84
N ALA A 133 6.12 13.21 10.18
CA ALA A 133 7.06 14.28 10.41
C ALA A 133 7.31 15.11 9.13
N ASP A 134 7.78 16.34 9.31
CA ASP A 134 8.16 17.19 8.19
C ASP A 134 9.28 16.51 7.36
N GLY A 135 9.08 16.42 6.05
CA GLY A 135 9.98 15.74 5.13
C GLY A 135 9.90 14.22 5.13
N GLU A 136 8.98 13.61 5.90
CA GLU A 136 8.75 12.17 5.88
C GLU A 136 7.76 11.78 4.77
N LEU A 137 8.07 10.68 4.10
CA LEU A 137 7.25 10.06 3.07
C LEU A 137 6.82 8.67 3.54
N ARG A 138 5.53 8.36 3.43
CA ARG A 138 5.01 7.03 3.68
C ARG A 138 4.90 6.27 2.36
N VAL A 139 5.38 5.03 2.35
CA VAL A 139 5.31 4.11 1.22
C VAL A 139 4.65 2.82 1.68
N ASP A 140 3.42 2.59 1.22
CA ASP A 140 2.68 1.36 1.44
C ASP A 140 2.93 0.41 0.25
N VAL A 141 3.40 -0.80 0.52
CA VAL A 141 3.64 -1.85 -0.48
C VAL A 141 2.65 -2.97 -0.22
N ALA A 142 1.62 -3.05 -1.06
CA ALA A 142 0.70 -4.17 -1.06
C ALA A 142 1.42 -5.38 -1.68
N VAL A 143 1.36 -6.52 -1.00
CA VAL A 143 2.09 -7.73 -1.38
C VAL A 143 1.16 -8.94 -1.37
N ARG A 144 1.43 -9.89 -2.26
CA ARG A 144 0.70 -11.17 -2.36
C ARG A 144 1.68 -12.31 -2.51
N GLY A 145 1.39 -13.45 -1.90
CA GLY A 145 2.23 -14.64 -2.06
C GLY A 145 3.16 -14.92 -0.89
N LEU A 146 3.03 -14.20 0.23
CA LEU A 146 3.94 -14.36 1.37
C LEU A 146 3.75 -15.74 2.02
N PRO A 147 4.81 -16.51 2.25
CA PRO A 147 4.66 -17.86 2.83
C PRO A 147 4.24 -17.82 4.31
N SER A 148 4.50 -16.70 5.00
CA SER A 148 4.08 -16.51 6.39
C SER A 148 4.12 -15.04 6.77
N GLU A 149 3.46 -14.69 7.88
CA GLU A 149 3.55 -13.39 8.52
C GLU A 149 4.98 -13.02 8.95
N LYS A 150 5.80 -14.01 9.32
CA LYS A 150 7.20 -13.77 9.71
C LYS A 150 8.04 -13.30 8.53
N ALA A 151 7.72 -13.76 7.32
CA ALA A 151 8.47 -13.42 6.11
C ALA A 151 8.35 -11.94 5.70
N ARG A 152 7.38 -11.20 6.25
CA ARG A 152 7.23 -9.75 6.07
C ARG A 152 8.51 -8.97 6.42
N GLY A 153 9.21 -9.39 7.47
CA GLY A 153 10.43 -8.74 7.93
C GLY A 153 11.67 -8.99 7.05
N ALA A 154 11.58 -9.90 6.07
CA ALA A 154 12.67 -10.20 5.15
C ALA A 154 12.66 -9.32 3.90
N TYR A 155 11.61 -8.50 3.70
CA TYR A 155 11.59 -7.53 2.62
C TYR A 155 12.68 -6.47 2.80
N LEU A 156 13.47 -6.25 1.76
CA LEU A 156 14.46 -5.19 1.72
C LEU A 156 13.98 -4.10 0.78
N VAL A 157 13.80 -2.91 1.34
CA VAL A 157 13.33 -1.74 0.59
C VAL A 157 14.33 -0.61 0.71
N ARG A 158 14.64 0.04 -0.42
CA ARG A 158 15.47 1.24 -0.50
C ARG A 158 14.83 2.23 -1.45
N MET A 159 15.16 3.51 -1.31
CA MET A 159 14.81 4.51 -2.31
C MET A 159 16.09 5.03 -2.97
N LYS A 160 16.09 5.15 -4.29
CA LYS A 160 17.22 5.61 -5.10
C LYS A 160 16.91 7.00 -5.66
N GLY A 161 17.75 7.98 -5.35
CA GLY A 161 17.70 9.32 -5.94
C GLY A 161 18.24 9.35 -7.37
N ALA A 162 18.08 10.48 -8.06
CA ALA A 162 18.60 10.69 -9.41
C ALA A 162 20.14 10.67 -9.47
N ASP A 163 20.79 11.00 -8.36
CA ASP A 163 22.24 10.89 -8.13
C ASP A 163 22.71 9.44 -7.91
N GLY A 164 21.80 8.47 -7.89
CA GLY A 164 22.08 7.07 -7.61
C GLY A 164 22.24 6.74 -6.13
N LYS A 165 22.08 7.72 -5.23
CA LYS A 165 22.21 7.52 -3.78
C LYS A 165 21.05 6.68 -3.26
N LEU A 166 21.38 5.67 -2.46
CA LEU A 166 20.42 4.78 -1.83
C LEU A 166 20.15 5.21 -0.39
N ILE A 167 18.87 5.38 -0.05
CA ILE A 167 18.42 5.59 1.33
C ILE A 167 17.62 4.41 1.84
N ALA A 168 17.83 4.10 3.11
CA ALA A 168 17.02 3.14 3.85
C ALA A 168 15.78 3.82 4.43
N PRO A 169 14.69 3.08 4.66
CA PRO A 169 13.59 3.58 5.45
C PRO A 169 14.06 3.86 6.88
N VAL A 170 13.57 4.94 7.48
CA VAL A 170 13.82 5.29 8.88
C VAL A 170 12.97 4.46 9.84
N ARG A 171 11.85 3.94 9.33
CA ARG A 171 10.93 3.07 10.05
C ARG A 171 10.22 2.14 9.07
N SER A 172 9.90 0.95 9.53
CA SER A 172 9.03 -0.01 8.83
C SER A 172 7.96 -0.54 9.78
N SER A 173 6.76 -0.76 9.27
CA SER A 173 5.65 -1.40 9.97
C SER A 173 4.80 -2.21 8.97
N TYR A 174 3.67 -2.73 9.41
CA TYR A 174 2.73 -3.46 8.58
C TYR A 174 1.32 -3.14 9.03
N VAL A 175 0.37 -3.16 8.08
CA VAL A 175 -1.05 -3.00 8.37
C VAL A 175 -1.59 -4.33 8.90
N ASN A 176 -2.64 -4.28 9.72
CA ASN A 176 -3.33 -5.48 10.20
C ASN A 176 -4.41 -5.94 9.20
N ASP A 177 -4.01 -6.20 7.96
CA ASP A 177 -4.88 -6.55 6.83
C ASP A 177 -4.56 -7.91 6.19
N TRP A 178 -3.82 -8.75 6.91
CA TRP A 178 -3.28 -10.00 6.38
C TRP A 178 -4.35 -11.08 6.24
N LYS A 179 -4.45 -11.65 5.03
CA LYS A 179 -5.41 -12.71 4.72
C LYS A 179 -4.80 -13.78 3.82
N PRO A 180 -5.27 -15.03 3.92
CA PRO A 180 -4.90 -16.08 2.97
C PRO A 180 -5.38 -15.73 1.56
N VAL A 181 -4.51 -15.96 0.59
CA VAL A 181 -4.78 -15.88 -0.83
C VAL A 181 -5.38 -17.20 -1.27
N ALA A 182 -6.55 -17.15 -1.87
CA ALA A 182 -7.09 -18.30 -2.59
C ALA A 182 -6.16 -18.58 -3.78
N LEU A 183 -5.35 -19.64 -3.68
CA LEU A 183 -4.64 -20.14 -4.84
C LEU A 183 -5.69 -20.53 -5.90
N PRO A 184 -5.48 -20.19 -7.18
CA PRO A 184 -6.36 -20.69 -8.22
C PRO A 184 -6.34 -22.21 -8.12
N THR A 185 -7.48 -22.81 -7.78
CA THR A 185 -7.64 -24.25 -7.79
C THR A 185 -7.24 -24.69 -9.18
N ALA A 186 -6.08 -25.36 -9.31
CA ALA A 186 -5.64 -25.90 -10.58
C ALA A 186 -6.85 -26.62 -11.16
N ALA A 187 -7.32 -26.16 -12.33
CA ALA A 187 -8.51 -26.69 -12.95
C ALA A 187 -8.36 -28.21 -13.03
N GLN A 188 -9.02 -28.91 -12.10
CA GLN A 188 -9.15 -30.35 -12.19
C GLN A 188 -9.94 -30.55 -13.47
N GLY A 189 -9.26 -31.04 -14.51
CA GLY A 189 -9.87 -31.46 -15.76
C GLY A 189 -10.81 -32.63 -15.49
N GLY A 190 -11.98 -32.33 -14.94
CA GLY A 190 -13.12 -33.21 -14.83
C GLY A 190 -14.24 -32.57 -15.62
N ALA A 191 -14.38 -32.97 -16.88
CA ALA A 191 -15.58 -32.69 -17.63
C ALA A 191 -16.77 -33.29 -16.86
N SER A 192 -17.69 -32.45 -16.41
CA SER A 192 -19.03 -32.86 -16.02
C SER A 192 -19.99 -31.86 -16.63
N ALA A 193 -20.78 -32.37 -17.58
CA ALA A 193 -21.78 -31.66 -18.35
C ALA A 193 -22.87 -31.04 -17.44
N PRO A 194 -23.58 -30.00 -17.91
CA PRO A 194 -24.61 -29.35 -17.12
C PRO A 194 -25.90 -30.17 -17.15
N ALA A 195 -26.45 -30.49 -15.97
CA ALA A 195 -27.84 -30.86 -15.83
C ALA A 195 -28.61 -29.68 -15.23
N SER A 196 -29.38 -29.03 -16.09
CA SER A 196 -30.41 -28.07 -15.73
C SER A 196 -31.62 -28.78 -15.13
N THR A 197 -32.12 -28.30 -14.00
CA THR A 197 -33.57 -28.16 -13.76
C THR A 197 -33.81 -27.13 -12.66
N ALA A 198 -34.61 -26.14 -12.98
CA ALA A 198 -35.17 -25.15 -12.06
C ALA A 198 -36.26 -25.79 -11.18
N SER A 199 -36.43 -25.32 -9.94
CA SER A 199 -37.77 -25.11 -9.38
C SER A 199 -37.76 -24.22 -8.13
N THR A 200 -38.80 -23.41 -8.08
CA THR A 200 -39.22 -22.32 -7.20
C THR A 200 -39.57 -22.76 -5.77
N ALA A 201 -39.27 -21.94 -4.75
CA ALA A 201 -40.21 -21.44 -3.71
C ALA A 201 -39.50 -20.87 -2.47
N ALA A 202 -40.01 -19.72 -1.99
CA ALA A 202 -39.66 -19.02 -0.75
C ALA A 202 -40.58 -19.47 0.43
N PRO A 203 -40.68 -18.75 1.56
CA PRO A 203 -39.72 -18.63 2.67
C PRO A 203 -40.33 -19.05 4.04
N ALA A 204 -39.53 -19.38 5.06
CA ALA A 204 -39.99 -19.40 6.46
C ALA A 204 -38.86 -19.32 7.50
N SER A 205 -38.85 -18.21 8.23
CA SER A 205 -38.69 -18.00 9.68
C SER A 205 -37.48 -18.53 10.50
N PRO A 206 -37.10 -17.81 11.57
CA PRO A 206 -35.80 -17.93 12.25
C PRO A 206 -35.81 -18.88 13.47
N PRO A 207 -34.63 -19.35 13.93
CA PRO A 207 -34.50 -20.00 15.24
C PRO A 207 -34.24 -19.01 16.39
N PRO A 208 -34.55 -19.40 17.65
CA PRO A 208 -34.63 -18.53 18.81
C PRO A 208 -33.30 -18.30 19.54
N VAL A 209 -33.30 -17.22 20.33
CA VAL A 209 -32.28 -16.83 21.32
C VAL A 209 -32.58 -17.49 22.66
N THR A 210 -31.57 -17.97 23.40
CA THR A 210 -31.64 -18.16 24.87
C THR A 210 -30.22 -18.15 25.48
N PRO A 211 -30.06 -17.77 26.77
CA PRO A 211 -28.88 -17.01 27.24
C PRO A 211 -27.92 -17.78 28.18
N ALA A 212 -26.80 -17.10 28.42
CA ALA A 212 -25.83 -17.15 29.52
C ALA A 212 -25.91 -18.24 30.60
N ALA A 213 -24.75 -18.80 30.93
CA ALA A 213 -24.43 -19.27 32.27
C ALA A 213 -22.99 -18.90 32.66
N THR A 214 -22.89 -18.07 33.69
CA THR A 214 -21.71 -17.75 34.49
C THR A 214 -21.31 -18.96 35.33
N GLY A 215 -20.02 -19.25 35.44
CA GLY A 215 -19.49 -20.30 36.33
C GLY A 215 -18.04 -20.04 36.69
N THR A 216 -17.81 -19.82 37.99
CA THR A 216 -16.61 -19.29 38.62
C THR A 216 -15.53 -20.36 38.88
N ALA A 217 -14.31 -19.89 39.10
CA ALA A 217 -13.06 -20.60 39.33
C ALA A 217 -13.06 -21.70 40.41
N THR A 218 -12.10 -22.64 40.32
CA THR A 218 -11.38 -23.21 41.47
C THR A 218 -10.00 -23.74 41.02
N THR A 219 -9.00 -23.41 41.82
CA THR A 219 -7.56 -23.72 41.76
C THR A 219 -7.23 -25.14 42.22
N THR A 220 -6.08 -25.70 41.80
CA THR A 220 -5.00 -26.34 42.63
C THR A 220 -4.06 -27.20 41.73
N PRO A 221 -2.73 -27.27 41.97
CA PRO A 221 -1.74 -27.80 41.03
C PRO A 221 -1.31 -29.26 41.32
N ALA A 222 -0.86 -29.99 40.29
CA ALA A 222 -0.05 -31.20 40.45
C ALA A 222 0.75 -31.58 39.18
N SER A 223 2.08 -31.61 39.34
CA SER A 223 3.16 -32.44 38.75
C SER A 223 3.17 -32.93 37.28
N PRO A 224 4.37 -33.06 36.67
CA PRO A 224 4.53 -33.27 35.23
C PRO A 224 4.48 -34.75 34.84
N PRO A 225 3.88 -35.10 33.69
CA PRO A 225 4.23 -36.31 32.97
C PRO A 225 5.10 -35.99 31.75
N SER A 226 6.24 -36.67 31.74
CA SER A 226 7.03 -37.20 30.63
C SER A 226 6.66 -36.81 29.19
N ALA A 227 7.72 -36.47 28.44
CA ALA A 227 7.76 -36.30 27.00
C ALA A 227 6.89 -37.31 26.24
N SER A 228 5.78 -36.81 25.71
CA SER A 228 5.03 -37.44 24.63
C SER A 228 5.44 -36.74 23.35
N THR A 229 6.03 -37.50 22.43
CA THR A 229 6.26 -37.10 21.04
C THR A 229 4.90 -36.90 20.39
N ALA A 230 4.34 -35.71 20.57
CA ALA A 230 3.15 -35.28 19.86
C ALA A 230 3.57 -35.08 18.40
N SER A 231 3.18 -36.02 17.55
CA SER A 231 2.96 -35.79 16.14
C SER A 231 2.09 -34.54 16.03
N GLY A 232 2.73 -33.40 15.80
CA GLY A 232 2.06 -32.13 15.63
C GLY A 232 1.06 -32.33 14.50
N THR A 233 -0.23 -32.23 14.83
CA THR A 233 -1.28 -32.03 13.84
C THR A 233 -0.84 -30.85 13.01
N ALA A 234 -0.37 -31.12 11.79
CA ALA A 234 0.06 -30.07 10.87
C ALA A 234 -1.13 -29.12 10.76
N ALA A 235 -0.94 -27.89 11.24
CA ALA A 235 -1.89 -26.82 11.01
C ALA A 235 -2.22 -26.86 9.51
N PRO A 236 -3.51 -26.72 9.12
CA PRO A 236 -3.88 -26.73 7.71
C PRO A 236 -2.94 -25.79 6.98
N ALA A 237 -2.31 -26.26 5.90
CA ALA A 237 -1.36 -25.47 5.13
C ALA A 237 -2.06 -24.18 4.72
N GLN A 238 -1.83 -23.12 5.49
CA GLN A 238 -2.40 -21.81 5.22
C GLN A 238 -1.82 -21.40 3.88
N GLY A 239 -2.69 -21.12 2.91
CA GLY A 239 -2.27 -20.61 1.61
C GLY A 239 -1.41 -19.34 1.80
N PRO A 240 -0.64 -18.95 0.78
CA PRO A 240 0.18 -17.76 0.87
C PRO A 240 -0.67 -16.55 1.28
N LEU A 241 -0.07 -15.60 1.99
CA LEU A 241 -0.75 -14.43 2.52
C LEU A 241 -0.67 -13.24 1.55
N GLU A 242 -1.64 -12.35 1.65
CA GLU A 242 -1.60 -10.99 1.12
C GLU A 242 -1.87 -9.99 2.22
N GLY A 243 -1.29 -8.79 2.09
CA GLY A 243 -1.42 -7.69 3.04
C GLY A 243 -0.52 -6.52 2.66
N THR A 244 -0.37 -5.56 3.57
CA THR A 244 0.35 -4.31 3.29
C THR A 244 1.55 -4.10 4.21
N LEU A 245 2.72 -3.89 3.62
CA LEU A 245 3.95 -3.47 4.29
C LEU A 245 4.03 -1.94 4.24
N VAL A 246 4.54 -1.30 5.29
CA VAL A 246 4.61 0.17 5.37
C VAL A 246 6.04 0.60 5.65
N TYR A 247 6.55 1.55 4.89
CA TYR A 247 7.89 2.10 5.02
C TYR A 247 7.84 3.62 5.11
N TYR A 248 8.72 4.20 5.92
CA TYR A 248 8.84 5.65 6.08
C TYR A 248 10.23 6.09 5.65
N PHE A 249 10.31 7.10 4.81
CA PHE A 249 11.56 7.64 4.26
C PHE A 249 11.70 9.12 4.57
N GLU A 250 12.93 9.61 4.64
CA GLU A 250 13.26 11.05 4.74
C GLU A 250 14.02 11.49 3.47
N PRO A 251 13.36 11.56 2.30
CA PRO A 251 14.01 11.82 1.02
C PRO A 251 14.79 13.14 0.97
N LEU A 252 14.35 14.18 1.69
CA LEU A 252 15.08 15.45 1.74
C LEU A 252 16.48 15.31 2.33
N LYS A 253 16.69 14.45 3.33
CA LYS A 253 18.02 14.19 3.89
C LYS A 253 18.96 13.52 2.89
N ALA A 254 18.37 12.91 1.85
CA ALA A 254 19.09 12.31 0.75
C ALA A 254 19.45 13.32 -0.35
N GLY A 255 18.76 14.47 -0.42
CA GLY A 255 18.79 15.39 -1.56
C GLY A 255 17.70 15.11 -2.61
N ILE A 256 16.70 14.27 -2.31
CA ILE A 256 15.56 14.01 -3.19
C ILE A 256 14.47 15.03 -2.89
N GLY A 257 14.20 15.91 -3.84
CA GLY A 257 13.24 17.01 -3.74
C GLY A 257 11.79 16.63 -4.06
N ALA A 258 10.89 17.56 -3.78
CA ALA A 258 9.44 17.47 -3.98
C ALA A 258 8.99 17.12 -5.41
N SER A 259 9.79 17.45 -6.42
CA SER A 259 9.46 17.23 -7.83
C SER A 259 10.33 16.16 -8.49
N ASP A 260 11.13 15.45 -7.70
CA ASP A 260 12.02 14.41 -8.22
C ASP A 260 11.24 13.12 -8.52
N LYS A 261 11.88 12.27 -9.33
CA LYS A 261 11.36 10.96 -9.72
C LYS A 261 12.27 9.85 -9.20
N PRO A 262 12.29 9.60 -7.87
CA PRO A 262 13.13 8.55 -7.31
C PRO A 262 12.60 7.17 -7.71
N GLU A 263 13.44 6.15 -7.53
CA GLU A 263 13.04 4.76 -7.72
C GLU A 263 12.92 4.05 -6.37
N LEU A 264 11.80 3.38 -6.13
CA LEU A 264 11.66 2.45 -5.02
C LEU A 264 12.27 1.10 -5.42
N LEU A 265 13.31 0.69 -4.70
CA LEU A 265 13.96 -0.60 -4.88
C LEU A 265 13.37 -1.62 -3.91
N LEU A 266 12.96 -2.76 -4.43
CA LEU A 266 12.28 -3.83 -3.71
C LEU A 266 13.01 -5.15 -3.93
N ARG A 267 13.42 -5.81 -2.86
CA ARG A 267 13.81 -7.22 -2.85
C ARG A 267 12.92 -7.97 -1.88
N THR A 268 12.37 -9.08 -2.36
CA THR A 268 11.38 -9.87 -1.63
C THR A 268 12.07 -10.79 -0.60
N GLU A 269 11.28 -11.54 0.14
CA GLU A 269 11.75 -12.52 1.12
C GLU A 269 12.49 -13.72 0.51
N ALA A 270 12.33 -13.96 -0.79
CA ALA A 270 12.87 -15.14 -1.42
C ALA A 270 14.38 -15.03 -1.63
N GLU A 271 15.07 -16.15 -1.47
CA GLU A 271 16.51 -16.28 -1.71
C GLU A 271 16.83 -16.31 -3.21
N THR A 272 16.48 -15.22 -3.91
CA THR A 272 16.72 -15.03 -5.34
C THR A 272 17.54 -13.76 -5.55
N PRO A 273 18.32 -13.66 -6.65
CA PRO A 273 19.05 -12.43 -6.96
C PRO A 273 18.12 -11.29 -7.42
N CYS A 274 16.84 -11.57 -7.66
CA CYS A 274 15.90 -10.60 -8.22
C CYS A 274 15.69 -9.42 -7.27
N ALA A 275 15.93 -8.21 -7.78
CA ALA A 275 15.49 -6.97 -7.17
C ALA A 275 14.78 -6.12 -8.23
N TYR A 276 13.78 -5.37 -7.82
CA TYR A 276 12.90 -4.61 -8.68
C TYR A 276 13.02 -3.13 -8.39
N SER A 277 12.96 -2.29 -9.41
CA SER A 277 12.80 -0.84 -9.27
C SER A 277 11.43 -0.42 -9.76
N VAL A 278 10.72 0.37 -8.95
CA VAL A 278 9.42 0.98 -9.29
C VAL A 278 9.62 2.49 -9.33
N PRO A 279 9.46 3.16 -10.48
CA PRO A 279 9.62 4.61 -10.57
C PRO A 279 8.49 5.31 -9.83
N LEU A 280 8.84 6.27 -8.97
CA LEU A 280 7.90 7.14 -8.28
C LEU A 280 7.89 8.51 -8.93
N ASP A 281 6.77 9.22 -8.87
CA ASP A 281 6.67 10.61 -9.33
C ASP A 281 6.18 11.49 -8.18
N LEU A 282 7.12 12.13 -7.47
CA LEU A 282 6.77 13.01 -6.35
C LEU A 282 6.07 14.28 -6.82
N SER A 283 6.08 14.58 -8.13
CA SER A 283 5.36 15.69 -8.74
C SER A 283 3.89 15.40 -9.09
N SER A 284 3.36 14.22 -8.71
CA SER A 284 1.98 13.84 -9.01
C SER A 284 0.99 13.99 -7.86
N PHE A 285 1.44 14.41 -6.67
CA PHE A 285 0.60 14.58 -5.47
C PHE A 285 1.16 15.64 -4.52
N GLN A 286 0.32 16.24 -3.68
CA GLN A 286 0.72 17.20 -2.64
C GLN A 286 1.03 16.51 -1.31
#